data_AF-A0A090DGL7-F1
#
_entry.id   AF-A0A090DGL7-F1
#
_cell.length_a   1.000
_cell.length_b   1.000
_cell.length_c   1.000
_cell.angle_alpha   90.00
_cell.angle_beta   90.00
_cell.angle_gamma   90.00
#
_symmetry.space_group_name_H-M   'P 1'
#
loop_
_entity.id
_entity.type
_entity.pdbx_description
1 polymer ?
#
loop_
_entity_poly.entity_id
_entity_poly.type
_entity_poly.pdbx_seq_one_letter_code
_entity_poly.pdbx_strand_id
1 'polypeptide(L)'
;MHTILQPEGWAKPIGYANGVAARGRLVFIGGQVGWNAECKFETDDFVGQVRQTLANVAAVLAEAGGEPQHITSMTWYFTDKAEYLANLKGIGEAYRTVIGRHFPAMAAMQVVALVEDRAKVEIQAMAVIPE
;
A
#
# COMPACT_ATOMS: atom_id res chain seq x y z
N MET A 1 13.83 6.53 -12.20
CA MET A 1 14.79 6.02 -11.18
C MET A 1 14.36 6.55 -9.82
N HIS A 2 14.34 5.69 -8.79
CA HIS A 2 14.04 6.08 -7.41
C HIS A 2 15.30 6.04 -6.56
N THR A 3 15.40 6.93 -5.59
CA THR A 3 16.47 6.96 -4.60
C THR A 3 15.85 6.86 -3.21
N ILE A 4 16.26 5.86 -2.44
CA ILE A 4 15.88 5.75 -1.03
C ILE A 4 16.64 6.81 -0.23
N LEU A 5 15.89 7.61 0.52
CA LEU A 5 16.43 8.64 1.40
C LEU A 5 16.51 8.07 2.82
N GLN A 6 17.74 7.87 3.30
CA GLN A 6 18.02 7.38 4.64
C GLN A 6 19.07 8.31 5.26
N PRO A 7 18.72 9.12 6.29
CA PRO A 7 19.70 9.94 6.98
C PRO A 7 20.82 9.11 7.62
N GLU A 8 22.02 9.67 7.66
CA GLU A 8 23.17 9.03 8.29
C GLU A 8 22.91 8.79 9.79
N GLY A 9 23.34 7.63 10.29
CA GLY A 9 23.18 7.23 11.70
C GLY A 9 21.79 6.70 12.08
N TRP A 10 20.79 6.76 11.20
CA TRP A 10 19.46 6.20 11.48
C TRP A 10 19.45 4.68 11.34
N ALA A 11 18.71 3.99 12.21
CA ALA A 11 18.45 2.57 12.07
C ALA A 11 17.76 2.26 10.73
N LYS A 12 18.08 1.10 10.14
CA LYS A 12 17.48 0.68 8.88
C LYS A 12 15.98 0.38 9.09
N PRO A 13 15.07 1.01 8.31
CA PRO A 13 13.65 0.73 8.43
C PRO A 13 13.32 -0.69 7.95
N ILE A 14 12.26 -1.28 8.51
CA ILE A 14 11.79 -2.62 8.16
C ILE A 14 10.40 -2.50 7.54
N GLY A 15 10.28 -2.88 6.27
CA GLY A 15 8.98 -2.88 5.55
C GLY A 15 8.56 -1.53 4.96
N TYR A 16 9.41 -0.50 5.03
CA TYR A 16 9.17 0.82 4.43
C TYR A 16 10.51 1.54 4.18
N ALA A 17 10.47 2.67 3.48
CA ALA A 17 11.58 3.61 3.36
C ALA A 17 11.31 4.89 4.17
N ASN A 18 12.33 5.48 4.81
CA ASN A 18 12.17 6.76 5.51
C ASN A 18 11.86 7.92 4.55
N GLY A 19 12.29 7.84 3.30
CA GLY A 19 11.88 8.73 2.22
C GLY A 19 12.25 8.16 0.85
N VAL A 20 11.64 8.71 -0.20
CA VAL A 20 11.90 8.35 -1.60
C VAL A 20 11.99 9.63 -2.43
N ALA A 21 13.09 9.81 -3.15
CA ALA A 21 13.19 10.80 -4.22
C ALA A 21 13.01 10.10 -5.57
N ALA A 22 12.25 10.70 -6.49
CA ALA A 22 12.00 10.14 -7.81
C ALA A 22 11.76 11.25 -8.84
N ARG A 23 11.98 10.93 -10.13
CA ARG A 23 11.70 11.79 -11.28
C ARG A 23 10.99 10.98 -12.37
N GLY A 24 10.00 11.60 -13.01
CA GLY A 24 9.20 11.05 -14.09
C GLY A 24 7.75 11.54 -14.02
N ARG A 25 6.82 10.81 -14.62
CA ARG A 25 5.38 11.11 -14.58
C ARG A 25 4.78 10.73 -13.22
N LEU A 26 4.12 11.69 -12.58
CA LEU A 26 3.41 11.51 -11.32
C LEU A 26 2.06 10.82 -11.55
N VAL A 27 1.75 9.84 -10.71
CA VAL A 27 0.45 9.14 -10.67
C VAL A 27 -0.05 9.20 -9.22
N PHE A 28 -1.28 9.69 -9.05
CA PHE A 28 -1.95 9.79 -7.76
C PHE A 28 -3.10 8.79 -7.75
N ILE A 29 -3.07 7.85 -6.81
CA ILE A 29 -4.03 6.75 -6.72
C ILE A 29 -4.93 7.03 -5.51
N GLY A 30 -6.24 7.14 -5.75
CA GLY A 30 -7.22 7.29 -4.68
C GLY A 30 -7.21 6.11 -3.71
N GLY A 31 -7.74 6.32 -2.50
CA GLY A 31 -7.86 5.26 -1.50
C GLY A 31 -8.62 4.05 -2.06
N GLN A 32 -7.98 2.88 -2.02
CA GLN A 32 -8.58 1.62 -2.41
C GLN A 32 -8.99 0.84 -1.17
N VAL A 33 -10.11 0.14 -1.22
CA VAL A 33 -10.54 -0.84 -0.21
C VAL A 33 -10.53 -2.26 -0.79
N GLY A 34 -10.74 -3.26 0.07
CA GLY A 34 -10.57 -4.68 -0.26
C GLY A 34 -11.72 -5.32 -1.06
N TRP A 35 -12.44 -4.56 -1.88
CA TRP A 35 -13.50 -5.07 -2.75
C TRP A 35 -12.99 -5.45 -4.15
N ASN A 36 -13.79 -6.21 -4.89
CA ASN A 36 -13.52 -6.58 -6.28
C ASN A 36 -13.98 -5.48 -7.27
N ALA A 37 -13.88 -5.74 -8.58
CA ALA A 37 -14.27 -4.78 -9.64
C ALA A 37 -15.79 -4.48 -9.68
N GLU A 38 -16.62 -5.32 -9.07
CA GLU A 38 -18.07 -5.12 -8.92
C GLU A 38 -18.45 -4.51 -7.56
N CYS A 39 -17.49 -3.93 -6.85
CA CYS A 39 -17.65 -3.33 -5.52
C CYS A 39 -18.14 -4.33 -4.45
N LYS A 40 -17.72 -5.59 -4.54
CA LYS A 40 -18.06 -6.64 -3.56
C LYS A 40 -16.87 -7.06 -2.73
N PHE A 41 -17.07 -7.17 -1.41
CA PHE A 41 -16.10 -7.80 -0.51
C PHE A 41 -16.24 -9.32 -0.56
N GLU A 42 -15.23 -9.98 -1.12
CA GLU A 42 -15.11 -11.44 -1.22
C GLU A 42 -14.70 -12.10 0.11
N THR A 43 -14.27 -11.30 1.10
CA THR A 43 -13.78 -11.79 2.38
C THR A 43 -13.90 -10.73 3.48
N ASP A 44 -14.13 -11.21 4.71
CA ASP A 44 -14.06 -10.43 5.95
C ASP A 44 -12.73 -10.63 6.69
N ASP A 45 -11.85 -11.49 6.17
CA ASP A 45 -10.50 -11.66 6.70
C ASP A 45 -9.63 -10.43 6.38
N PHE A 46 -8.92 -9.92 7.39
CA PHE A 46 -8.09 -8.72 7.24
C PHE A 46 -6.98 -8.88 6.20
N VAL A 47 -6.28 -10.02 6.21
CA VAL A 47 -5.19 -10.29 5.25
C VAL A 47 -5.74 -10.41 3.84
N GLY A 48 -6.90 -11.05 3.68
CA GLY A 48 -7.65 -11.12 2.44
C GLY A 48 -8.00 -9.75 1.88
N GLN A 49 -8.55 -8.85 2.72
CA GLN A 49 -8.83 -7.48 2.31
C GLN A 49 -7.56 -6.71 1.96
N VAL A 50 -6.48 -6.80 2.75
CA VAL A 50 -5.18 -6.19 2.43
C VAL A 50 -4.67 -6.62 1.06
N ARG A 51 -4.71 -7.92 0.76
CA ARG A 51 -4.27 -8.45 -0.55
C ARG A 51 -5.08 -7.84 -1.68
N GLN A 52 -6.41 -7.80 -1.54
CA GLN A 52 -7.29 -7.24 -2.57
C GLN A 52 -7.07 -5.72 -2.73
N THR A 53 -6.92 -4.99 -1.62
CA THR A 53 -6.64 -3.56 -1.64
C THR A 53 -5.34 -3.24 -2.39
N LEU A 54 -4.27 -3.99 -2.12
CA LEU A 54 -3.00 -3.83 -2.84
C LEU A 54 -3.15 -4.17 -4.33
N ALA A 55 -3.94 -5.19 -4.66
CA ALA A 55 -4.19 -5.56 -6.06
C ALA A 55 -4.95 -4.44 -6.79
N ASN A 56 -5.90 -3.79 -6.13
CA ASN A 56 -6.62 -2.64 -6.66
C ASN A 56 -5.68 -1.46 -6.91
N VAL A 57 -4.77 -1.16 -5.96
CA VAL A 57 -3.73 -0.13 -6.15
C VAL A 57 -2.85 -0.44 -7.37
N ALA A 58 -2.38 -1.68 -7.49
CA ALA A 58 -1.56 -2.10 -8.62
C ALA A 58 -2.31 -2.03 -9.96
N ALA A 59 -3.59 -2.40 -9.99
CA ALA A 59 -4.43 -2.32 -11.18
C ALA A 59 -4.63 -0.87 -11.65
N VAL A 60 -4.93 0.06 -10.74
CA VAL A 60 -5.06 1.49 -11.09
C VAL A 60 -3.73 2.06 -11.61
N LEU A 61 -2.61 1.66 -11.01
CA LEU A 61 -1.29 2.08 -11.49
C LEU A 61 -0.97 1.54 -12.90
N ALA A 62 -1.41 0.32 -13.20
CA ALA A 62 -1.19 -0.32 -14.51
C ALA A 62 -1.90 0.43 -15.65
N GLU A 63 -3.05 1.08 -15.40
CA GLU A 63 -3.73 1.95 -16.38
C GLU A 63 -2.87 3.16 -16.80
N ALA A 64 -1.98 3.60 -15.91
CA ALA A 64 -0.99 4.62 -16.25
C ALA A 64 0.26 4.02 -16.91
N GLY A 65 0.34 2.71 -17.16
CA GLY A 65 1.55 2.01 -17.60
C GLY A 65 2.61 1.90 -16.50
N GLY A 66 2.19 1.96 -15.24
CA GLY A 66 3.07 1.80 -14.09
C GLY A 66 3.15 0.36 -13.59
N GLU A 67 4.15 0.08 -12.76
CA GLU A 67 4.39 -1.21 -12.13
C GLU A 67 4.53 -0.99 -10.62
N PRO A 68 4.34 -2.00 -9.75
CA PRO A 68 4.41 -1.81 -8.30
C PRO A 68 5.72 -1.16 -7.80
N GLN A 69 6.83 -1.39 -8.49
CA GLN A 69 8.12 -0.76 -8.20
C GLN A 69 8.16 0.75 -8.46
N HIS A 70 7.15 1.31 -9.16
CA HIS A 70 7.01 2.74 -9.40
C HIS A 70 6.31 3.47 -8.24
N ILE A 71 5.73 2.75 -7.27
CA ILE A 71 5.09 3.35 -6.09
C ILE A 71 6.16 4.03 -5.25
N THR A 72 5.96 5.31 -4.90
CA THR A 72 6.91 6.10 -4.10
C THR A 72 6.40 6.35 -2.69
N SER A 73 5.08 6.34 -2.50
CA SER A 73 4.44 6.51 -1.19
C SER A 73 3.18 5.65 -1.06
N MET A 74 2.93 5.12 0.15
CA MET A 74 1.66 4.53 0.55
C MET A 74 1.21 5.08 1.90
N THR A 75 -0.09 5.29 2.06
CA THR A 75 -0.71 5.58 3.35
C THR A 75 -1.80 4.56 3.63
N TRP A 76 -1.68 3.87 4.75
CA TRP A 76 -2.57 2.79 5.17
C TRP A 76 -3.42 3.27 6.33
N TYR A 77 -4.73 3.13 6.17
CA TYR A 77 -5.73 3.35 7.20
C TYR A 77 -6.39 2.01 7.52
N PHE A 78 -6.47 1.63 8.79
CA PHE A 78 -7.16 0.40 9.22
C PHE A 78 -7.96 0.64 10.48
N THR A 79 -8.99 -0.16 10.72
CA THR A 79 -9.93 0.06 11.84
C THR A 79 -9.48 -0.60 13.15
N ASP A 80 -8.66 -1.66 13.08
CA ASP A 80 -8.18 -2.40 14.25
C ASP A 80 -6.66 -2.64 14.20
N LYS A 81 -5.92 -1.95 15.08
CA LYS A 81 -4.47 -2.10 15.24
C LYS A 81 -4.09 -3.46 15.82
N ALA A 82 -4.90 -4.04 16.70
CA ALA A 82 -4.61 -5.34 17.28
C ALA A 82 -4.70 -6.44 16.22
N GLU A 83 -5.75 -6.40 15.37
CA GLU A 83 -5.88 -7.30 14.22
C GLU A 83 -4.71 -7.13 13.23
N TYR A 84 -4.30 -5.89 12.93
CA TYR A 84 -3.14 -5.61 12.09
C TYR A 84 -1.84 -6.22 12.67
N LEU A 85 -1.56 -5.99 13.96
CA LEU A 85 -0.34 -6.48 14.61
C LEU A 85 -0.31 -8.01 14.75
N ALA A 86 -1.48 -8.64 14.93
CA ALA A 86 -1.60 -10.09 14.98
C ALA A 86 -1.31 -10.76 13.61
N ASN A 87 -1.48 -10.02 12.51
CA ASN A 87 -1.43 -10.55 11.15
C ASN A 87 -0.20 -10.13 10.33
N LEU A 88 0.84 -9.55 10.95
CA LEU A 88 2.02 -9.02 10.24
C LEU A 88 2.67 -10.00 9.26
N LYS A 89 2.71 -11.30 9.58
CA LYS A 89 3.26 -12.33 8.69
C LYS A 89 2.41 -12.47 7.42
N GLY A 90 1.09 -12.62 7.57
CA GLY A 90 0.16 -12.75 6.46
C GLY A 90 0.10 -11.49 5.61
N ILE A 91 0.12 -10.31 6.24
CA ILE A 91 0.21 -9.01 5.57
C ILE A 91 1.50 -8.94 4.73
N GLY A 92 2.64 -9.33 5.30
CA GLY A 92 3.92 -9.35 4.59
C GLY A 92 3.96 -10.33 3.42
N GLU A 93 3.25 -11.46 3.50
CA GLU A 93 3.08 -12.41 2.40
C GLU A 93 2.20 -11.81 1.29
N ALA A 94 1.01 -11.30 1.64
CA ALA A 94 0.11 -10.62 0.71
C ALA A 94 0.80 -9.45 0.00
N TYR A 95 1.54 -8.63 0.74
CA TYR A 95 2.33 -7.53 0.19
C TYR A 95 3.35 -8.02 -0.84
N ARG A 96 4.15 -9.03 -0.50
CA ARG A 96 5.18 -9.55 -1.43
C ARG A 96 4.58 -10.21 -2.66
N THR A 97 3.42 -10.83 -2.54
CA THR A 97 2.71 -11.42 -3.69
C THR A 97 2.28 -10.36 -4.70
N VAL A 98 1.83 -9.19 -4.24
CA VAL A 98 1.26 -8.15 -5.11
C VAL A 98 2.29 -7.07 -5.48
N ILE A 99 3.01 -6.54 -4.51
CA ILE A 99 3.94 -5.41 -4.66
C ILE A 99 5.39 -5.87 -4.83
N GLY A 100 5.69 -7.13 -4.52
CA GLY A 100 7.05 -7.67 -4.60
C GLY A 100 7.94 -7.22 -3.44
N ARG A 101 9.23 -7.04 -3.72
CA ARG A 101 10.26 -6.64 -2.73
C ARG A 101 10.58 -5.14 -2.80
N HIS A 102 9.58 -4.33 -3.15
CA HIS A 102 9.68 -2.88 -3.19
C HIS A 102 8.99 -2.26 -1.98
N PHE A 103 9.66 -1.37 -1.26
CA PHE A 103 9.15 -0.76 -0.03
C PHE A 103 9.21 0.76 -0.15
N PRO A 104 8.09 1.43 -0.47
CA PRO A 104 8.03 2.88 -0.63
C PRO A 104 8.10 3.59 0.72
N ALA A 105 8.07 4.94 0.69
CA ALA A 105 7.74 5.69 1.90
C ALA A 105 6.35 5.26 2.38
N MET A 106 6.17 5.06 3.69
CA MET A 106 4.91 4.53 4.21
C MET A 106 4.50 5.17 5.52
N ALA A 107 3.21 5.46 5.64
CA ALA A 107 2.54 5.73 6.90
C ALA A 107 1.41 4.71 7.10
N ALA A 108 1.20 4.28 8.34
CA ALA A 108 0.17 3.30 8.69
C ALA A 108 -0.46 3.69 10.03
N MET A 109 -1.79 3.83 10.07
CA MET A 109 -2.50 4.32 11.25
C MET A 109 -3.86 3.67 11.43
N GLN A 110 -4.25 3.53 12.70
CA GLN A 110 -5.62 3.17 13.03
C GLN A 110 -6.53 4.39 12.89
N VAL A 111 -7.70 4.21 12.30
CA VAL A 111 -8.78 5.21 12.21
C VAL A 111 -10.04 4.70 12.90
N VAL A 112 -10.94 5.61 13.25
CA VAL A 112 -12.21 5.24 13.93
C VAL A 112 -13.16 4.50 12.99
N ALA A 113 -13.19 4.88 11.72
CA ALA A 113 -14.02 4.28 10.69
C ALA A 113 -13.46 4.58 9.29
N LEU A 114 -13.88 3.77 8.31
CA LEU A 114 -13.72 4.02 6.88
C LEU A 114 -15.09 4.35 6.28
N VAL A 115 -15.14 4.83 5.03
CA VAL A 115 -16.40 5.19 4.37
C VAL A 115 -17.30 3.97 4.16
N GLU A 116 -16.71 2.83 3.80
CA GLU A 116 -17.42 1.57 3.63
C GLU A 116 -17.38 0.76 4.93
N ASP A 117 -18.54 0.50 5.55
CA ASP A 117 -18.62 -0.15 6.87
C ASP A 117 -17.95 -1.53 6.92
N ARG A 118 -17.92 -2.27 5.80
CA ARG A 118 -17.31 -3.60 5.70
C ARG A 118 -15.81 -3.56 5.40
N ALA A 119 -15.27 -2.38 5.06
CA ALA A 119 -13.84 -2.22 4.85
C ALA A 119 -13.09 -2.21 6.19
N LYS A 120 -12.04 -3.02 6.27
CA LYS A 120 -11.11 -3.05 7.41
C LYS A 120 -9.83 -2.27 7.13
N VAL A 121 -9.51 -2.03 5.86
CA VAL A 121 -8.31 -1.33 5.40
C VAL A 121 -8.59 -0.51 4.15
N GLU A 122 -8.00 0.68 4.10
CA GLU A 122 -7.93 1.54 2.93
C GLU A 122 -6.47 1.95 2.68
N ILE A 123 -6.03 1.86 1.41
CA ILE A 123 -4.66 2.23 1.02
C ILE A 123 -4.71 3.28 -0.08
N GLN A 124 -4.11 4.44 0.19
CA GLN A 124 -3.83 5.47 -0.80
C GLN A 124 -2.36 5.36 -1.24
N ALA A 125 -2.08 5.61 -2.51
CA ALA A 125 -0.72 5.52 -3.04
C ALA A 125 -0.37 6.65 -4.01
N MET A 126 0.93 6.95 -4.09
CA MET A 126 1.52 7.79 -5.13
C MET A 126 2.61 7.01 -5.83
N ALA A 127 2.76 7.23 -7.13
CA ALA A 127 3.79 6.61 -7.94
C ALA A 127 4.47 7.61 -8.87
N VAL A 128 5.70 7.28 -9.27
CA VAL A 128 6.46 8.01 -10.28
C VAL A 128 6.97 7.01 -11.30
N ILE A 129 6.41 7.09 -12.52
CA ILE A 129 6.80 6.25 -13.66
C ILE A 129 7.98 6.93 -14.36
N PRO A 130 9.14 6.26 -14.54
CA PRO A 130 10.25 6.81 -15.31
C PRO A 130 9.84 7.20 -16.73
N GLU A 131 10.44 8.26 -17.26
CA GLU A 131 10.35 8.64 -18.69
C GLU A 131 11.32 7.82 -19.54
#